data_AF-A0A396HYJ0-F1
#
_entry.id   AF-A0A396HYJ0-F1
#
_cell.length_a   1.000
_cell.length_b   1.000
_cell.length_c   1.000
_cell.angle_alpha   90.00
_cell.angle_beta   90.00
_cell.angle_gamma   90.00
#
_symmetry.space_group_name_H-M   'P 1'
#
loop_
_entity.id
_entity.type
_entity.pdbx_description
1 polymer ?
#
loop_
_entity_poly.entity_id
_entity_poly.type
_entity_poly.pdbx_seq_one_letter_code
_entity_poly.pdbx_strand_id
1 'polypeptide(L)' 'MHHYIADGTSGLHFINIWLDVTRGLDVSIPPFIERTVPRACDPPRPIFDHIEYKPPPSMQTPEKPPKPGFERECSSVDF' A
#
# COMPACT_ATOMS: atom_id res chain seq x y z
N MET A 1 -0.40 -6.74 -11.39
CA MET A 1 -1.79 -6.58 -10.88
C MET A 1 -1.81 -5.37 -9.96
N HIS A 2 -2.83 -4.52 -10.06
CA HIS A 2 -2.90 -3.28 -9.28
C HIS A 2 -3.57 -3.54 -7.92
N HIS A 3 -2.90 -3.26 -6.80
CA HIS A 3 -3.40 -3.59 -5.45
C HIS A 3 -4.71 -2.88 -5.05
N TYR A 4 -5.10 -1.81 -5.74
CA TYR A 4 -6.45 -1.23 -5.60
C TYR A 4 -7.58 -2.16 -6.04
N ILE A 5 -7.32 -3.10 -6.95
CA ILE A 5 -8.33 -3.97 -7.57
C ILE A 5 -8.44 -5.29 -6.79
N ALA A 6 -7.30 -5.85 -6.37
CA ALA A 6 -7.25 -7.15 -5.72
C ALA A 6 -6.09 -7.22 -4.70
N ASP A 7 -6.31 -7.97 -3.63
CA ASP A 7 -5.24 -8.41 -2.73
C ASP A 7 -4.49 -9.62 -3.33
N GLY A 8 -3.47 -10.11 -2.61
CA GLY A 8 -2.67 -11.24 -3.08
C GLY A 8 -3.50 -12.51 -3.30
N THR A 9 -4.44 -12.79 -2.39
CA THR A 9 -5.32 -13.97 -2.46
C THR A 9 -6.21 -13.93 -3.70
N SER A 10 -6.89 -12.80 -3.92
CA SER A 10 -7.78 -12.60 -5.08
C SER A 10 -7.00 -12.62 -6.40
N GLY A 11 -5.76 -12.11 -6.40
CA GLY A 11 -4.85 -12.20 -7.56
C GLY A 11 -4.46 -13.62 -7.91
N LEU A 12 -4.09 -14.42 -6.92
CA LEU A 12 -3.73 -15.81 -7.13
C LEU A 12 -4.94 -16.64 -7.58
N HIS A 13 -6.12 -16.38 -7.01
CA HIS A 13 -7.39 -16.98 -7.45
C HIS A 13 -7.66 -16.72 -8.93
N PHE A 14 -7.50 -15.46 -9.37
CA PHE A 14 -7.64 -15.10 -10.78
C PHE A 14 -6.67 -15.86 -11.68
N ILE A 15 -5.39 -15.96 -11.31
CA ILE A 15 -4.38 -16.67 -12.11
C ILE A 15 -4.74 -18.15 -12.22
N ASN A 16 -5.15 -18.80 -11.13
CA ASN A 16 -5.52 -20.21 -11.15
C ASN A 16 -6.76 -20.47 -12.01
N ILE A 17 -7.80 -19.64 -11.87
CA ILE A 17 -8.98 -19.74 -12.75
C ILE A 17 -8.60 -19.52 -14.21
N TRP A 18 -7.73 -18.55 -14.50
CA TRP A 18 -7.27 -18.33 -15.86
C TRP A 18 -6.58 -19.57 -16.42
N LEU A 19 -5.74 -20.25 -15.62
CA LEU A 19 -5.14 -21.53 -16.02
C LEU A 19 -6.20 -22.60 -16.30
N ASP A 20 -7.22 -22.72 -15.46
CA ASP A 20 -8.30 -23.69 -15.65
C ASP A 20 -9.10 -23.41 -16.93
N VAL A 21 -9.46 -22.14 -17.18
CA VAL A 21 -10.14 -21.72 -18.41
C VAL A 21 -9.30 -22.02 -19.65
N THR A 22 -7.98 -21.78 -19.60
CA THR A 22 -7.08 -22.12 -20.72
C THR A 22 -6.96 -23.62 -20.98
N ARG A 23 -7.29 -24.45 -19.98
CA ARG A 23 -7.37 -25.92 -20.10
C ARG A 23 -8.77 -26.40 -20.52
N GLY A 24 -9.72 -25.49 -20.74
CA GLY A 24 -11.11 -25.83 -21.06
C GLY A 24 -11.91 -26.31 -19.84
N LEU A 25 -11.43 -26.04 -18.63
CA LEU A 25 -12.16 -26.31 -17.40
C LEU A 25 -13.07 -25.12 -17.06
N ASP A 26 -14.19 -25.41 -16.39
CA ASP A 26 -15.13 -24.38 -15.95
C ASP A 26 -14.64 -23.66 -14.68
N VAL A 27 -15.19 -22.48 -14.42
CA VAL A 27 -14.86 -21.67 -13.23
C VAL A 27 -15.53 -22.29 -12.01
N SER A 28 -14.77 -23.12 -11.27
CA SER A 28 -15.27 -23.87 -10.11
C SER A 28 -15.80 -22.98 -8.99
N ILE A 29 -15.18 -21.81 -8.75
CA ILE A 29 -15.56 -20.87 -7.69
C ILE A 29 -15.63 -19.45 -8.28
N PRO A 30 -16.83 -18.92 -8.56
CA PRO A 30 -16.97 -17.57 -9.07
C PRO A 30 -16.52 -16.54 -8.02
N PRO A 31 -15.84 -15.45 -8.42
CA PRO A 31 -15.44 -14.40 -7.50
C PRO A 31 -16.65 -13.61 -7.01
N PHE A 32 -16.61 -13.18 -5.75
CA PHE A 32 -17.61 -12.27 -5.19
C PHE A 32 -17.10 -10.83 -5.28
N ILE A 33 -17.82 -9.96 -6.01
CA ILE A 33 -17.35 -8.61 -6.41
C ILE A 33 -18.13 -7.50 -5.68
N GLU A 34 -18.43 -7.69 -4.40
CA GLU A 34 -19.10 -6.66 -3.58
C GLU A 34 -18.11 -6.09 -2.55
N ARG A 35 -17.51 -4.93 -2.87
CA ARG A 35 -16.53 -4.27 -1.99
C ARG A 35 -17.16 -3.46 -0.86
N THR A 36 -18.49 -3.46 -0.75
CA THR A 36 -19.22 -2.77 0.32
C THR A 36 -19.31 -3.58 1.60
N VAL A 37 -19.03 -4.89 1.56
CA VAL A 37 -19.01 -5.76 2.75
C VAL A 37 -18.09 -5.23 3.87
N PRO A 38 -16.84 -4.81 3.60
CA PRO A 38 -15.98 -4.22 4.64
C PRO A 38 -16.24 -2.72 4.89
N ARG A 39 -17.42 -2.19 4.54
CA ARG A 39 -17.74 -0.79 4.81
C ARG A 39 -17.75 -0.53 6.32
N ALA A 40 -17.13 0.58 6.73
CA ALA A 40 -17.13 1.01 8.13
C ALA A 40 -18.55 1.32 8.64
N CYS A 41 -18.72 1.31 9.96
CA CYS A 41 -19.93 1.84 10.58
C CYS A 41 -20.14 3.31 10.22
N ASP A 42 -21.41 3.74 10.19
CA ASP A 42 -21.80 5.14 10.06
C ASP A 42 -22.60 5.56 11.31
N PRO A 43 -22.03 6.35 12.25
CA PRO A 43 -20.70 6.97 12.17
C PRO A 43 -19.55 5.97 12.44
N PRO A 44 -18.32 6.26 11.97
CA PRO A 44 -17.14 5.44 12.27
C PRO A 44 -16.82 5.46 13.77
N ARG A 45 -16.59 4.28 14.37
CA ARG A 45 -16.32 4.11 15.80
C ARG A 45 -15.06 3.27 16.04
N PRO A 46 -13.85 3.83 15.89
CA PRO A 46 -12.62 3.12 16.23
C PRO A 46 -12.53 2.91 17.75
N ILE A 47 -12.20 1.69 18.17
CA ILE A 47 -12.09 1.31 19.60
C ILE A 47 -10.63 1.25 20.05
N PHE A 48 -9.73 0.92 19.12
CA PHE A 48 -8.31 0.75 19.38
C PHE A 48 -7.49 1.83 18.67
N ASP A 49 -6.33 2.14 19.24
CA ASP A 49 -5.35 3.03 18.65
C ASP A 49 -4.48 2.24 17.66
N HIS A 50 -4.72 2.49 16.37
CA HIS A 50 -4.07 1.77 15.27
C HIS A 50 -2.70 2.39 14.94
N ILE A 51 -1.63 1.84 15.52
CA ILE A 51 -0.25 2.33 15.33
C ILE A 51 0.22 2.21 13.88
N GLU A 52 -0.34 1.27 13.11
CA GLU A 52 -0.02 1.04 11.70
C GLU A 52 -0.35 2.23 10.81
N TYR A 53 -1.25 3.13 11.25
CA TYR A 53 -1.62 4.34 10.52
C TYR A 53 -0.92 5.60 11.05
N LYS A 54 -0.03 5.48 12.03
CA LYS A 54 0.76 6.59 12.55
C LYS A 54 2.03 6.81 11.71
N PRO A 55 2.65 8.01 11.79
CA PRO A 55 3.95 8.23 11.17
C PRO A 55 4.97 7.17 11.63
N PRO A 56 5.81 6.66 10.71
CA PRO A 56 6.82 5.69 11.08
C PRO A 56 7.80 6.29 12.09
N PRO A 57 8.35 5.49 13.01
CA PRO A 57 9.36 5.98 13.94
C PRO A 57 10.61 6.45 13.18
N SER A 58 11.28 7.48 13.69
CA SER A 58 12.53 7.97 13.12
C SER A 58 13.62 6.89 13.20
N MET A 59 14.32 6.66 12.10
CA MET A 59 15.46 5.75 12.06
C MET A 59 16.62 6.38 12.84
N GLN A 60 17.08 5.71 13.90
CA GLN A 60 18.30 6.13 14.59
C GLN A 60 19.47 6.01 13.62
N THR A 61 19.94 7.16 13.12
CA THR A 61 21.10 7.23 12.25
C THR A 61 22.28 7.63 13.12
N PRO A 62 23.45 6.96 13.04
CA PRO A 62 24.64 7.43 13.72
C PRO A 62 24.91 8.88 13.32
N GLU A 63 25.04 9.78 14.30
CA GLU A 63 25.36 11.18 14.05
C GLU A 63 26.66 11.25 13.25
N LYS A 64 26.61 11.77 12.01
CA LYS A 64 27.83 12.11 11.29
C LYS A 64 28.49 13.27 12.05
N PRO A 65 29.80 13.19 12.34
CA PRO A 65 30.50 14.31 12.94
C PRO A 65 30.31 15.57 12.08
N PRO A 66 30.19 16.75 12.71
CA PRO A 66 29.91 17.99 11.98
C PRO A 66 30.98 18.21 10.91
N LYS A 67 30.54 18.32 9.66
CA LYS A 67 31.42 18.75 8.57
C LYS A 67 31.82 20.21 8.84
N PRO A 68 33.12 20.55 8.84
CA PRO A 68 33.55 21.95 8.90
C PRO A 68 32.89 22.73 7.76
N GLY A 69 32.30 23.87 8.10
CA GLY A 69 31.51 24.69 7.19
C GLY A 69 32.32 25.13 5.97
N PHE A 70 31.75 24.94 4.80
CA PHE A 70 32.10 25.73 3.64
C PHE A 70 30.83 26.43 3.19
N GLU A 71 30.65 27.65 3.69
CA GLU A 71 29.63 28.58 3.20
C GLU A 71 29.86 28.78 1.70
N ARG A 72 28.86 28.41 0.89
CA ARG A 72 28.72 28.94 -0.46
C ARG A 72 27.44 29.73 -0.49
N GLU A 73 27.60 31.04 -0.41
CA GLU A 73 26.63 32.04 -0.81
C GLU A 73 26.20 31.73 -2.25
N CYS A 74 24.96 31.30 -2.42
CA CYS A 74 24.35 31.13 -3.73
C CYS A 74 23.39 32.30 -3.91
N SER A 75 23.87 33.32 -4.62
CA SER A 75 23.10 34.48 -5.03
C SER A 75 21.90 34.05 -5.87
N SER A 76 20.75 34.62 -5.50
CA SER A 76 19.51 34.62 -6.27
C SER A 76 19.76 35.13 -7.69
N VAL A 77 19.26 34.39 -8.67
CA VAL A 77 18.89 34.91 -9.99
C VAL A 77 17.65 34.14 -10.45
N ASP A 78 16.53 34.86 -10.46
CA ASP A 78 15.25 34.42 -11.00
C ASP A 78 15.31 34.36 -12.54
N PHE A 79 14.79 33.28 -13.12
CA PHE A 79 14.14 33.24 -14.44
C PHE A 79 13.05 32.16 -14.43
#